data_AF-A0A1R3JPY7-F1
#
_entry.id   AF-A0A1R3JPY7-F1
#
_cell.length_a   1.000
_cell.length_b   1.000
_cell.length_c   1.000
_cell.angle_alpha   90.00
_cell.angle_beta   90.00
_cell.angle_gamma   90.00
#
_symmetry.space_group_name_H-M   'P 1'
#
loop_
_entity.id
_entity.type
_entity.pdbx_description
1 polymer ?
#
loop_
_entity_poly.entity_id
_entity_poly.type
_entity_poly.pdbx_seq_one_letter_code
_entity_poly.pdbx_strand_id
1 'polypeptide(L)'
;MNSSYLHLGFPFPVKGKAQVDEIRVCTNRSCRRQGSMQTFQTLTALAPPDVSVKSCGCLGRCGAGPNIALLPLAQIVGHCGTTAAAADLLLGLCYEGSGVKSKTSLDALALRMRAEALIDEAHFSEAERLLAQAIDLKPFGGIHILYKLRSVARLRIHDYSGALEDATQSLTLAPNYAEAYIRQGDAFLAMDQYDAAKKSYSTCLQIDPSIGRSKSFKTRITELEEKLATINSQQGSNSET
;
A
#
# COMPACT_ATOMS: atom_id res chain seq x y z
N MET A 1 -27.71 -16.23 27.57
CA MET A 1 -26.73 -16.21 26.47
C MET A 1 -26.17 -14.80 26.39
N ASN A 2 -25.07 -14.54 27.11
CA ASN A 2 -24.48 -13.21 27.23
C ASN A 2 -23.71 -12.88 25.95
N SER A 3 -24.33 -12.09 25.07
CA SER A 3 -23.64 -11.43 23.96
C SER A 3 -22.76 -10.32 24.55
N SER A 4 -21.53 -10.67 24.94
CA SER A 4 -20.52 -9.73 25.41
C SER A 4 -20.14 -8.78 24.27
N TYR A 5 -20.78 -7.61 24.24
CA TYR A 5 -20.30 -6.46 23.49
C TYR A 5 -18.99 -6.02 24.13
N LEU A 6 -17.92 -5.98 23.34
CA LEU A 6 -16.73 -5.22 23.68
C LEU A 6 -17.11 -3.74 23.58
N HIS A 7 -17.48 -3.13 24.71
CA HIS A 7 -17.64 -1.68 24.85
C HIS A 7 -16.27 -1.01 24.81
N LEU A 8 -15.59 -1.09 23.66
CA LEU A 8 -14.27 -0.52 23.42
C LEU A 8 -14.38 0.99 23.10
N GLY A 9 -15.17 1.78 23.83
CA GLY A 9 -15.21 3.24 23.65
C GLY A 9 -15.49 3.77 22.23
N PHE A 10 -15.86 2.92 21.28
CA PHE A 10 -16.08 3.29 19.88
C PHE A 10 -17.52 3.76 19.66
N PRO A 11 -17.78 4.67 18.71
CA PRO A 11 -19.14 4.93 18.24
C PRO A 11 -19.78 3.71 17.55
N PHE A 12 -19.02 2.64 17.27
CA PHE A 12 -19.48 1.46 16.54
C PHE A 12 -19.21 0.16 17.31
N PRO A 13 -20.25 -0.53 17.82
CA PRO A 13 -20.06 -1.83 18.45
C PRO A 13 -19.76 -2.90 17.39
N VAL A 14 -18.52 -3.41 17.33
CA VAL A 14 -18.15 -4.57 16.49
C VAL A 14 -18.34 -5.86 17.29
N LYS A 15 -19.02 -6.86 16.70
CA LYS A 15 -19.27 -8.14 17.38
C LYS A 15 -18.11 -9.12 17.15
N GLY A 16 -17.31 -9.36 18.20
CA GLY A 16 -16.39 -10.50 18.32
C GLY A 16 -15.00 -10.29 17.70
N LYS A 17 -14.05 -11.15 18.12
CA LYS A 17 -12.65 -11.22 17.65
C LYS A 17 -12.51 -11.90 16.27
N ALA A 18 -13.47 -11.72 15.39
CA ALA A 18 -13.49 -12.44 14.12
C ALA A 18 -12.77 -11.63 13.04
N GLN A 19 -11.91 -12.31 12.28
CA GLN A 19 -11.08 -11.73 11.24
C GLN A 19 -11.96 -11.09 10.14
N VAL A 20 -11.59 -9.88 9.73
CA VAL A 20 -12.20 -9.20 8.58
C VAL A 20 -11.27 -9.40 7.40
N ASP A 21 -11.77 -9.94 6.30
CA ASP A 21 -11.00 -10.16 5.07
C ASP A 21 -11.32 -9.09 4.02
N GLU A 22 -12.54 -8.56 4.05
CA GLU A 22 -13.00 -7.57 3.08
C GLU A 22 -13.86 -6.48 3.73
N ILE A 23 -13.53 -5.23 3.40
CA ILE A 23 -14.25 -4.03 3.80
C ILE A 23 -14.90 -3.43 2.54
N ARG A 24 -16.23 -3.30 2.55
CA ARG A 24 -16.97 -2.66 1.45
C ARG A 24 -17.51 -1.31 1.87
N VAL A 25 -17.14 -0.25 1.15
CA VAL A 25 -17.56 1.12 1.44
C VAL A 25 -18.65 1.54 0.46
N CYS A 26 -19.80 1.98 0.98
CA CYS A 26 -20.87 2.54 0.15
C CYS A 26 -20.43 3.86 -0.50
N THR A 27 -20.27 3.88 -1.82
CA THR A 27 -19.88 5.09 -2.59
C THR A 27 -21.02 5.64 -3.45
N ASN A 28 -22.27 5.31 -3.11
CA ASN A 28 -23.47 5.80 -3.79
C ASN A 28 -23.53 7.35 -3.79
N ARG A 29 -24.25 7.94 -4.75
CA ARG A 29 -24.29 9.40 -5.02
C ARG A 29 -24.56 10.24 -3.77
N SER A 30 -25.51 9.83 -2.93
CA SER A 30 -25.83 10.54 -1.67
C SER A 30 -24.67 10.52 -0.67
N CYS A 31 -24.01 9.36 -0.52
CA CYS A 31 -22.90 9.16 0.39
C CYS A 31 -21.64 9.93 -0.03
N ARG A 32 -21.46 10.23 -1.33
CA ARG A 32 -20.32 11.02 -1.83
C ARG A 32 -20.27 12.42 -1.22
N ARG A 33 -21.44 13.05 -1.02
CA ARG A 33 -21.56 14.35 -0.35
C ARG A 33 -21.32 14.28 1.16
N GLN A 34 -21.20 13.08 1.71
CA GLN A 34 -21.06 12.80 3.14
C GLN A 34 -19.73 12.12 3.47
N GLY A 35 -18.70 12.31 2.64
CA GLY A 35 -17.35 11.87 2.94
C GLY A 35 -17.01 10.42 2.55
N SER A 36 -17.83 9.77 1.71
CA SER A 36 -17.60 8.37 1.36
C SER A 36 -16.32 8.11 0.59
N MET A 37 -15.87 9.06 -0.23
CA MET A 37 -14.61 8.94 -0.96
C MET A 37 -13.42 9.05 -0.02
N GLN A 38 -13.44 10.02 0.91
CA GLN A 38 -12.42 10.19 1.94
C GLN A 38 -12.32 8.93 2.82
N THR A 39 -13.47 8.36 3.18
CA THR A 39 -13.56 7.12 3.95
C THR A 39 -12.96 5.96 3.18
N PHE A 40 -13.37 5.75 1.93
CA PHE A 40 -12.82 4.71 1.07
C PHE A 40 -11.31 4.85 0.91
N GLN A 41 -10.82 6.05 0.60
CA GLN A 41 -9.39 6.34 0.44
C GLN A 41 -8.61 6.09 1.73
N THR A 42 -9.13 6.52 2.88
CA THR A 42 -8.47 6.31 4.19
C THR A 42 -8.39 4.83 4.53
N LEU A 43 -9.47 4.08 4.30
CA LEU A 43 -9.49 2.65 4.55
C LEU A 43 -8.50 1.92 3.64
N THR A 44 -8.53 2.20 2.33
CA THR A 44 -7.58 1.63 1.37
C THR A 44 -6.13 1.99 1.71
N ALA A 45 -5.89 3.20 2.23
CA ALA A 45 -4.56 3.69 2.56
C ALA A 45 -3.93 3.03 3.79
N LEU A 46 -4.73 2.58 4.75
CA LEU A 46 -4.30 2.13 6.08
C LEU A 46 -4.60 0.66 6.35
N ALA A 47 -5.43 0.01 5.53
CA ALA A 47 -5.74 -1.40 5.66
C ALA A 47 -4.45 -2.25 5.61
N PRO A 48 -4.38 -3.33 6.39
CA PRO A 48 -3.27 -4.27 6.28
C PRO A 48 -3.33 -5.01 4.93
N PRO A 49 -2.20 -5.58 4.46
CA PRO A 49 -2.09 -6.17 3.11
C PRO A 49 -3.06 -7.33 2.82
N ASP A 50 -3.55 -8.00 3.85
CA ASP A 50 -4.49 -9.12 3.78
C ASP A 50 -5.97 -8.68 3.76
N VAL A 51 -6.26 -7.40 3.99
CA VAL A 51 -7.62 -6.87 4.02
C VAL A 51 -7.94 -6.10 2.75
N SER A 52 -8.86 -6.64 1.96
CA SER A 52 -9.32 -6.01 0.73
C SER A 52 -10.32 -4.88 1.02
N VAL A 53 -10.05 -3.66 0.54
CA VAL A 53 -11.00 -2.54 0.61
C VAL A 53 -11.62 -2.29 -0.77
N LYS A 54 -12.94 -2.41 -0.89
CA LYS A 54 -13.68 -2.25 -2.16
C LYS A 54 -14.80 -1.23 -2.03
N SER A 55 -15.06 -0.49 -3.10
CA SER A 55 -16.29 0.30 -3.19
C SER A 55 -17.48 -0.60 -3.51
N CYS A 56 -18.66 -0.29 -2.98
CA CYS A 56 -19.89 -1.00 -3.32
C CYS A 56 -21.06 -0.02 -3.57
N GLY A 57 -22.16 -0.59 -4.07
CA GLY A 57 -23.43 0.11 -4.22
C GLY A 57 -24.05 0.52 -2.88
N CYS A 58 -25.30 0.97 -2.94
CA CYS A 58 -26.04 1.42 -1.76
C CYS A 58 -26.24 0.28 -0.76
N LEU A 59 -25.80 0.47 0.49
CA LEU A 59 -26.06 -0.47 1.59
C LEU A 59 -27.32 -0.11 2.41
N GLY A 60 -28.12 0.84 1.92
CA GLY A 60 -29.34 1.33 2.57
C GLY A 60 -29.08 2.13 3.84
N ARG A 61 -30.10 2.83 4.35
CA ARG A 61 -30.07 3.58 5.64
C ARG A 61 -28.84 4.49 5.85
N CYS A 62 -28.29 5.06 4.77
CA CYS A 62 -27.18 5.99 4.85
C CYS A 62 -27.68 7.33 5.42
N GLY A 63 -27.38 7.57 6.71
CA GLY A 63 -27.67 8.82 7.43
C GLY A 63 -26.58 9.86 7.20
N ALA A 64 -25.81 10.21 8.24
CA ALA A 64 -24.75 11.25 8.20
C ALA A 64 -23.39 10.79 7.60
N GLY A 65 -23.37 9.74 6.78
CA GLY A 65 -22.13 9.14 6.26
C GLY A 65 -22.39 7.81 5.55
N PRO A 66 -21.39 7.29 4.80
CA PRO A 66 -21.50 5.97 4.18
C PRO A 66 -21.64 4.88 5.23
N ASN A 67 -22.34 3.83 4.83
CA ASN A 67 -22.28 2.56 5.53
C ASN A 67 -21.13 1.72 4.97
N ILE A 68 -20.56 0.89 5.84
CA ILE A 68 -19.45 0.00 5.56
C ILE A 68 -19.89 -1.42 5.91
N ALA A 69 -19.70 -2.37 5.00
CA ALA A 69 -19.90 -3.79 5.30
C ALA A 69 -18.56 -4.48 5.58
N LEU A 70 -18.55 -5.27 6.65
CA LEU A 70 -17.40 -6.06 7.10
C LEU A 70 -17.69 -7.54 6.79
N LEU A 71 -16.82 -8.18 6.01
CA LEU A 71 -16.93 -9.57 5.60
C LEU A 71 -15.74 -10.38 6.12
N PRO A 72 -15.95 -11.66 6.51
CA PRO A 72 -17.19 -12.44 6.47
C PRO A 72 -18.15 -12.19 7.63
N LEU A 73 -17.86 -11.21 8.51
CA LEU A 73 -18.68 -10.90 9.71
C LEU A 73 -20.16 -10.60 9.42
N ALA A 74 -20.50 -10.27 8.17
CA ALA A 74 -21.83 -9.84 7.76
C ALA A 74 -22.36 -8.66 8.61
N GLN A 75 -21.45 -7.80 9.07
CA GLN A 75 -21.77 -6.65 9.90
C GLN A 75 -21.76 -5.37 9.08
N ILE A 76 -22.75 -4.50 9.30
CA ILE A 76 -22.79 -3.14 8.76
C ILE A 76 -22.43 -2.14 9.85
N VAL A 77 -21.44 -1.30 9.57
CA VAL A 77 -21.07 -0.13 10.37
C VAL A 77 -21.61 1.11 9.65
N GLY A 78 -22.46 1.89 10.31
CA GLY A 78 -23.07 3.07 9.71
C GLY A 78 -22.27 4.36 9.94
N HIS A 79 -22.63 5.44 9.24
CA HIS A 79 -22.21 6.81 9.58
C HIS A 79 -20.69 7.08 9.64
N CYS A 80 -19.88 6.33 8.90
CA CYS A 80 -18.43 6.55 8.85
C CYS A 80 -18.07 7.57 7.77
N GLY A 81 -18.29 8.87 8.02
CA GLY A 81 -18.12 9.93 7.02
C GLY A 81 -16.79 10.68 7.04
N THR A 82 -15.91 10.41 8.00
CA THR A 82 -14.66 11.17 8.20
C THR A 82 -13.44 10.26 8.16
N THR A 83 -12.28 10.83 7.86
CA THR A 83 -11.00 10.12 7.90
C THR A 83 -10.68 9.60 9.30
N ALA A 84 -11.01 10.39 10.34
CA ALA A 84 -10.88 9.97 11.73
C ALA A 84 -11.73 8.74 12.05
N ALA A 85 -13.02 8.76 11.70
CA ALA A 85 -13.91 7.62 11.92
C ALA A 85 -13.45 6.36 11.16
N ALA A 86 -12.93 6.52 9.95
CA ALA A 86 -12.38 5.44 9.15
C ALA A 86 -11.12 4.84 9.77
N ALA A 87 -10.20 5.68 10.25
CA ALA A 87 -8.97 5.25 10.90
C ALA A 87 -9.24 4.59 12.26
N ASP A 88 -10.18 5.13 13.06
CA ASP A 88 -10.60 4.53 14.32
C ASP A 88 -11.26 3.17 14.11
N LEU A 89 -12.09 3.04 13.07
CA LEU A 89 -12.68 1.76 12.68
C LEU A 89 -11.60 0.73 12.35
N LEU A 90 -10.63 1.06 11.50
CA LEU A 90 -9.54 0.14 11.16
C LEU A 90 -8.67 -0.22 12.37
N LEU A 91 -8.34 0.76 13.20
CA LEU A 91 -7.57 0.54 14.42
C LEU A 91 -8.26 -0.48 15.34
N GLY A 92 -9.57 -0.34 15.54
CA GLY A 92 -10.35 -1.29 16.34
C GLY A 92 -10.52 -2.67 15.70
N LEU A 93 -10.60 -2.75 14.37
CA LEU A 93 -10.82 -4.02 13.66
C LEU A 93 -9.55 -4.85 13.49
N CYS A 94 -8.44 -4.21 13.13
CA CYS A 94 -7.26 -4.89 12.60
C CYS A 94 -6.01 -4.71 13.48
N TYR A 95 -6.01 -3.72 14.38
CA TYR A 95 -4.81 -3.29 15.10
C TYR A 95 -5.07 -3.08 16.60
N GLU A 96 -6.02 -3.81 17.16
CA GLU A 96 -6.33 -3.76 18.59
C GLU A 96 -5.09 -4.13 19.41
N GLY A 97 -4.77 -3.30 20.41
CA GLY A 97 -3.58 -3.51 21.25
C GLY A 97 -2.26 -3.00 20.66
N SER A 98 -2.25 -2.38 19.48
CA SER A 98 -1.05 -1.78 18.89
C SER A 98 -0.46 -0.60 19.70
N GLY A 99 -1.26 0.01 20.59
CA GLY A 99 -0.85 1.19 21.37
C GLY A 99 -0.71 2.48 20.56
N VAL A 100 -0.98 2.43 19.25
CA VAL A 100 -0.88 3.57 18.32
C VAL A 100 -2.23 4.27 18.23
N LYS A 101 -2.22 5.61 18.14
CA LYS A 101 -3.43 6.42 17.96
C LYS A 101 -3.77 6.58 16.48
N SER A 102 -5.06 6.63 16.16
CA SER A 102 -5.54 6.90 14.79
C SER A 102 -4.97 8.19 14.20
N LYS A 103 -4.86 9.24 15.02
CA LYS A 103 -4.24 10.51 14.63
C LYS A 103 -2.81 10.32 14.10
N THR A 104 -1.98 9.50 14.76
CA THR A 104 -0.59 9.25 14.32
C THR A 104 -0.55 8.65 12.92
N SER A 105 -1.43 7.68 12.64
CA SER A 105 -1.54 7.09 11.30
C SER A 105 -2.08 8.07 10.25
N LEU A 106 -2.97 8.98 10.65
CA LEU A 106 -3.46 10.04 9.76
C LEU A 106 -2.39 11.09 9.46
N ASP A 107 -1.56 11.45 10.45
CA ASP A 107 -0.42 12.35 10.27
C ASP A 107 0.61 11.73 9.31
N ALA A 108 0.91 10.43 9.48
CA ALA A 108 1.77 9.68 8.55
C ALA A 108 1.17 9.59 7.14
N LEU A 109 -0.15 9.41 7.03
CA LEU A 109 -0.86 9.41 5.75
C LEU A 109 -0.78 10.78 5.05
N ALA A 110 -0.90 11.88 5.79
CA ALA A 110 -0.76 13.22 5.24
C ALA A 110 0.66 13.46 4.69
N LEU A 111 1.69 13.03 5.43
CA LEU A 111 3.08 13.06 4.95
C LEU A 111 3.26 12.22 3.68
N ARG A 112 2.67 11.03 3.63
CA ARG A 112 2.68 10.17 2.44
C ARG A 112 2.07 10.85 1.23
N MET A 113 0.88 11.44 1.37
CA MET A 113 0.20 12.13 0.27
C MET A 113 1.03 13.30 -0.26
N ARG A 114 1.70 14.05 0.63
CA ARG A 114 2.61 15.12 0.20
C ARG A 114 3.85 14.57 -0.51
N ALA A 115 4.42 13.47 -0.03
CA ALA A 115 5.55 12.82 -0.69
C ALA A 115 5.19 12.28 -2.09
N GLU A 116 3.99 11.71 -2.26
CA GLU A 116 3.50 11.27 -3.57
C GLU A 116 3.42 12.46 -4.55
N ALA A 117 2.86 13.60 -4.12
CA ALA A 117 2.83 14.81 -4.94
C ALA A 117 4.25 15.30 -5.32
N LEU A 118 5.20 15.26 -4.38
CA LEU A 118 6.59 15.61 -4.65
C LEU A 118 7.26 14.65 -5.64
N ILE A 119 6.94 13.35 -5.60
CA ILE A 119 7.42 12.36 -6.57
C ILE A 119 6.89 12.69 -7.97
N ASP A 120 5.62 13.08 -8.09
CA ASP A 120 5.00 13.48 -9.36
C ASP A 120 5.67 14.75 -9.94
N GLU A 121 6.09 15.68 -9.05
CA GLU A 121 6.83 16.89 -9.39
C GLU A 121 8.36 16.66 -9.52
N ALA A 122 8.83 15.42 -9.38
CA ALA A 122 10.24 15.03 -9.42
C ALA A 122 11.16 15.62 -8.31
N HIS A 123 10.59 16.07 -7.19
CA HIS A 123 11.29 16.52 -5.98
C HIS A 123 11.66 15.35 -5.05
N PHE A 124 12.50 14.42 -5.54
CA PHE A 124 12.74 13.13 -4.88
C PHE A 124 13.42 13.22 -3.50
N SER A 125 14.39 14.11 -3.31
CA SER A 125 15.07 14.24 -2.01
C SER A 125 14.14 14.74 -0.91
N GLU A 126 13.21 15.65 -1.22
CA GLU A 126 12.21 16.10 -0.25
C GLU A 126 11.18 15.00 0.04
N ALA A 127 10.76 14.26 -1.00
CA ALA A 127 9.85 13.12 -0.86
C ALA A 127 10.45 12.03 0.05
N GLU A 128 11.72 11.67 -0.14
CA GLU A 128 12.44 10.70 0.70
C GLU A 128 12.39 11.10 2.18
N ARG A 129 12.68 12.36 2.47
CA ARG A 129 12.66 12.91 3.84
C ARG A 129 11.27 12.84 4.47
N LEU A 130 10.21 13.20 3.73
CA LEU A 130 8.83 13.13 4.25
C LEU A 130 8.40 11.69 4.49
N LEU A 131 8.82 10.75 3.64
CA LEU A 131 8.54 9.32 3.82
C LEU A 131 9.30 8.75 5.01
N ALA A 132 10.54 9.16 5.24
CA ALA A 132 11.28 8.81 6.44
C ALA A 132 10.57 9.31 7.71
N GLN A 133 10.14 10.58 7.73
CA GLN A 133 9.33 11.12 8.83
C GLN A 133 8.03 10.35 9.03
N ALA A 134 7.33 9.97 7.96
CA ALA A 134 6.10 9.19 8.04
C ALA A 134 6.33 7.80 8.66
N ILE A 135 7.44 7.15 8.33
CA ILE A 135 7.84 5.86 8.90
C ILE A 135 8.20 6.00 10.38
N ASP A 136 8.90 7.07 10.76
CA ASP A 136 9.31 7.33 12.15
C ASP A 136 8.13 7.56 13.10
N LEU A 137 6.98 8.00 12.58
CA LEU A 137 5.73 8.09 13.34
C LEU A 137 5.17 6.72 13.75
N LYS A 138 5.67 5.62 13.16
CA LYS A 138 5.21 4.24 13.40
C LYS A 138 3.68 4.11 13.29
N PRO A 139 3.10 4.47 12.11
CA PRO A 139 1.68 4.33 11.91
C PRO A 139 1.29 2.86 11.97
N PHE A 140 0.07 2.55 12.41
CA PHE A 140 -0.38 1.15 12.51
C PHE A 140 -0.52 0.49 11.13
N GLY A 141 -0.74 1.27 10.06
CA GLY A 141 -1.16 0.78 8.75
C GLY A 141 -0.53 1.53 7.59
N GLY A 142 -0.54 0.92 6.41
CA GLY A 142 0.04 1.51 5.19
C GLY A 142 1.58 1.60 5.16
N ILE A 143 2.27 0.96 6.10
CA ILE A 143 3.74 1.03 6.25
C ILE A 143 4.45 0.46 5.01
N HIS A 144 3.97 -0.67 4.47
CA HIS A 144 4.53 -1.28 3.25
C HIS A 144 4.49 -0.31 2.05
N ILE A 145 3.47 0.55 1.97
CA ILE A 145 3.35 1.58 0.93
C ILE A 145 4.40 2.68 1.13
N LEU A 146 4.65 3.10 2.38
CA LEU A 146 5.68 4.10 2.70
C LEU A 146 7.06 3.65 2.23
N TYR A 147 7.45 2.40 2.57
CA TYR A 147 8.71 1.83 2.10
C TYR A 147 8.77 1.73 0.58
N LYS A 148 7.70 1.26 -0.09
CA LYS A 148 7.65 1.19 -1.56
C LYS A 148 7.83 2.57 -2.21
N LEU A 149 7.21 3.61 -1.65
CA LEU A 149 7.36 4.98 -2.15
C LEU A 149 8.75 5.55 -1.86
N ARG A 150 9.35 5.24 -0.70
CA ARG A 150 10.69 5.72 -0.36
C ARG A 150 11.74 5.06 -1.25
N SER A 151 11.54 3.79 -1.59
CA SER A 151 12.31 3.10 -2.63
C SER A 151 12.24 3.81 -3.98
N VAL A 152 11.07 4.30 -4.41
CA VAL A 152 10.95 5.13 -5.64
C VAL A 152 11.81 6.38 -5.55
N ALA A 153 11.71 7.12 -4.45
CA ALA A 153 12.48 8.35 -4.26
C ALA A 153 14.00 8.05 -4.25
N ARG A 154 14.43 7.00 -3.55
CA ARG A 154 15.84 6.56 -3.44
C ARG A 154 16.43 6.12 -4.78
N LEU A 155 15.68 5.38 -5.60
CA LEU A 155 16.09 5.04 -6.97
C LEU A 155 16.40 6.29 -7.80
N ARG A 156 15.59 7.35 -7.64
CA ARG A 156 15.72 8.58 -8.41
C ARG A 156 16.83 9.51 -7.94
N ILE A 157 17.29 9.36 -6.70
CA ILE A 157 18.48 10.06 -6.17
C ILE A 157 19.74 9.17 -6.20
N HIS A 158 19.69 8.03 -6.91
CA HIS A 158 20.78 7.08 -7.08
C HIS A 158 21.25 6.34 -5.81
N ASP A 159 20.42 6.31 -4.76
CA ASP A 159 20.63 5.44 -3.59
C ASP A 159 20.00 4.07 -3.85
N TYR A 160 20.68 3.26 -4.66
CA TYR A 160 20.15 1.96 -5.09
C TYR A 160 20.14 0.92 -3.96
N SER A 161 21.12 0.95 -3.06
CA SER A 161 21.16 0.11 -1.87
C SER A 161 20.01 0.42 -0.93
N GLY A 162 19.80 1.70 -0.59
CA GLY A 162 18.69 2.11 0.27
C GLY A 162 17.32 1.88 -0.38
N ALA A 163 17.24 1.95 -1.71
CA ALA A 163 16.04 1.58 -2.44
C ALA A 163 15.73 0.07 -2.37
N LEU A 164 16.75 -0.78 -2.49
CA LEU A 164 16.60 -2.24 -2.34
C LEU A 164 16.19 -2.61 -0.91
N GLU A 165 16.79 -1.99 0.10
CA GLU A 165 16.42 -2.17 1.50
C GLU A 165 14.94 -1.83 1.71
N ASP A 166 14.49 -0.67 1.23
CA ASP A 166 13.10 -0.26 1.33
C ASP A 166 12.14 -1.18 0.59
N ALA A 167 12.49 -1.61 -0.63
CA ALA A 167 11.68 -2.59 -1.37
C ALA A 167 11.57 -3.91 -0.60
N THR A 168 12.65 -4.35 0.03
CA THR A 168 12.69 -5.58 0.84
C THR A 168 11.87 -5.45 2.13
N GLN A 169 11.92 -4.30 2.81
CA GLN A 169 11.08 -4.02 3.97
C GLN A 169 9.60 -3.98 3.59
N SER A 170 9.25 -3.38 2.45
CA SER A 170 7.89 -3.40 1.91
C SER A 170 7.39 -4.83 1.69
N LEU A 171 8.20 -5.69 1.09
CA LEU A 171 7.89 -7.10 0.86
C LEU A 171 7.84 -7.95 2.14
N THR A 172 8.64 -7.60 3.15
CA THR A 172 8.59 -8.25 4.47
C THR A 172 7.24 -8.00 5.14
N LEU A 173 6.71 -6.79 4.99
CA LEU A 173 5.41 -6.40 5.52
C LEU A 173 4.24 -6.89 4.65
N ALA A 174 4.42 -6.93 3.33
CA ALA A 174 3.42 -7.30 2.35
C ALA A 174 4.01 -8.23 1.27
N PRO A 175 4.14 -9.55 1.54
CA PRO A 175 4.82 -10.49 0.64
C PRO A 175 4.21 -10.63 -0.75
N ASN A 176 2.91 -10.32 -0.88
CA ASN A 176 2.16 -10.38 -2.13
C ASN A 176 1.97 -8.99 -2.76
N TYR A 177 2.80 -8.00 -2.41
CA TYR A 177 2.68 -6.65 -2.98
C TYR A 177 3.47 -6.52 -4.29
N ALA A 178 2.78 -6.72 -5.42
CA ALA A 178 3.40 -6.73 -6.75
C ALA A 178 4.24 -5.47 -7.05
N GLU A 179 3.75 -4.28 -6.68
CA GLU A 179 4.48 -3.03 -6.90
C GLU A 179 5.84 -2.99 -6.17
N ALA A 180 5.98 -3.64 -5.02
CA ALA A 180 7.25 -3.69 -4.28
C ALA A 180 8.28 -4.59 -4.98
N TYR A 181 7.84 -5.67 -5.65
CA TYR A 181 8.72 -6.46 -6.51
C TYR A 181 9.19 -5.68 -7.75
N ILE A 182 8.37 -4.77 -8.29
CA ILE A 182 8.84 -3.85 -9.34
C ILE A 182 10.00 -3.00 -8.81
N ARG A 183 9.86 -2.43 -7.60
CA ARG A 183 10.92 -1.59 -7.02
C ARG A 183 12.18 -2.37 -6.68
N GLN A 184 12.03 -3.59 -6.17
CA GLN A 184 13.16 -4.49 -5.96
C GLN A 184 13.88 -4.80 -7.28
N GLY A 185 13.13 -5.08 -8.35
CA GLY A 185 13.69 -5.28 -9.69
C GLY A 185 14.38 -4.05 -10.25
N ASP A 186 13.78 -2.86 -10.09
CA ASP A 186 14.36 -1.57 -10.49
C ASP A 186 15.70 -1.33 -9.76
N ALA A 187 15.78 -1.63 -8.46
CA ALA A 187 17.00 -1.49 -7.67
C ALA A 187 18.09 -2.47 -8.11
N PHE A 188 17.74 -3.74 -8.31
CA PHE A 188 18.70 -4.74 -8.82
C PHE A 188 19.20 -4.38 -10.21
N LEU A 189 18.33 -3.90 -11.11
CA LEU A 189 18.71 -3.47 -12.45
C LEU A 189 19.69 -2.28 -12.43
N ALA A 190 19.50 -1.35 -11.48
CA ALA A 190 20.38 -0.20 -11.29
C ALA A 190 21.73 -0.57 -10.65
N MET A 191 21.80 -1.69 -9.94
CA MET A 191 23.03 -2.28 -9.39
C MET A 191 23.65 -3.35 -10.30
N ASP A 192 23.17 -3.44 -11.55
CA ASP A 192 23.61 -4.41 -12.56
C ASP A 192 23.49 -5.89 -12.11
N GLN A 193 22.57 -6.19 -11.20
CA GLN A 193 22.22 -7.53 -10.73
C GLN A 193 21.04 -8.11 -11.54
N TYR A 194 21.30 -8.40 -12.81
CA TYR A 194 20.26 -8.69 -13.79
C TYR A 194 19.41 -9.94 -13.52
N ASP A 195 20.02 -11.03 -13.03
CA ASP A 195 19.28 -12.24 -12.70
C ASP A 195 18.30 -12.02 -11.53
N ALA A 196 18.73 -11.24 -10.54
CA ALA A 196 17.89 -10.85 -9.41
C ALA A 196 16.75 -9.91 -9.85
N ALA A 197 17.04 -8.97 -10.76
CA ALA A 197 16.03 -8.12 -11.37
C ALA A 197 14.98 -8.94 -12.14
N LYS A 198 15.41 -9.89 -12.98
CA LYS A 198 14.55 -10.80 -13.73
C LYS A 198 13.63 -11.60 -12.82
N LYS A 199 14.18 -12.16 -11.73
CA LYS A 199 13.40 -12.92 -10.75
C LYS A 199 12.35 -12.05 -10.06
N SER A 200 12.70 -10.81 -9.71
CA SER A 200 11.77 -9.86 -9.08
C SER A 200 10.62 -9.49 -10.02
N TYR A 201 10.91 -9.15 -11.27
CA TYR A 201 9.89 -8.88 -12.28
C TYR A 201 9.02 -10.10 -12.61
N SER A 202 9.60 -11.30 -12.64
CA SER A 202 8.83 -12.53 -12.82
C SER A 202 7.86 -12.77 -11.67
N THR A 203 8.30 -12.58 -10.43
CA THR A 203 7.45 -12.72 -9.24
C THR A 203 6.32 -11.69 -9.24
N CYS A 204 6.61 -10.43 -9.62
CA CYS A 204 5.60 -9.40 -9.82
C CYS A 204 4.49 -9.84 -10.79
N LEU A 205 4.86 -10.44 -11.94
CA LEU A 205 3.89 -10.91 -12.93
C LEU A 205 3.11 -12.16 -12.49
N GLN A 206 3.69 -13.00 -11.62
CA GLN A 206 2.97 -14.13 -11.03
C GLN A 206 1.87 -13.66 -10.08
N ILE A 207 2.13 -12.59 -9.32
CA ILE A 207 1.17 -11.99 -8.38
C ILE A 207 0.08 -11.23 -9.12
N ASP A 208 0.47 -10.35 -10.05
CA ASP A 208 -0.47 -9.59 -10.88
C ASP A 208 -0.06 -9.64 -12.36
N PRO A 209 -0.62 -10.59 -13.13
CA PRO A 209 -0.36 -10.71 -14.56
C PRO A 209 -0.78 -9.47 -15.39
N SER A 210 -1.65 -8.61 -14.85
CA SER A 210 -2.12 -7.43 -15.58
C SER A 210 -1.03 -6.37 -15.75
N ILE A 211 -0.04 -6.35 -14.85
CA ILE A 211 1.11 -5.44 -14.88
C ILE A 211 1.90 -5.58 -16.19
N GLY A 212 2.00 -6.79 -16.75
CA GLY A 212 2.69 -7.03 -18.02
C GLY A 212 2.09 -6.29 -19.22
N ARG A 213 0.84 -5.81 -19.10
CA ARG A 213 0.19 -4.98 -20.14
C ARG A 213 0.63 -3.52 -20.07
N SER A 214 1.19 -3.06 -18.94
CA SER A 214 1.62 -1.68 -18.73
C SER A 214 2.82 -1.32 -19.62
N LYS A 215 2.74 -0.18 -20.31
CA LYS A 215 3.85 0.34 -21.12
C LYS A 215 5.12 0.53 -20.28
N SER A 216 4.96 1.10 -19.08
CA SER A 216 6.08 1.35 -18.16
C SER A 216 6.76 0.07 -17.68
N PHE A 217 6.03 -1.05 -17.57
CA PHE A 217 6.62 -2.32 -17.19
C PHE A 217 7.34 -2.97 -18.37
N LYS A 218 6.75 -2.91 -19.57
CA LYS A 218 7.42 -3.38 -20.80
C LYS A 218 8.76 -2.69 -21.02
N THR A 219 8.86 -1.38 -20.80
CA THR A 219 10.14 -0.65 -20.87
C THR A 219 11.20 -1.23 -19.94
N ARG A 220 10.85 -1.60 -18.70
CA ARG A 220 11.78 -2.23 -17.75
C ARG A 220 12.30 -3.58 -18.25
N ILE A 221 11.42 -4.38 -18.85
CA ILE A 221 11.79 -5.70 -19.39
C ILE A 221 12.73 -5.53 -20.59
N THR A 222 12.43 -4.61 -21.50
CA THR A 222 13.31 -4.31 -22.64
C THR A 222 14.68 -3.81 -22.18
N GLU A 223 14.73 -2.89 -21.21
CA GLU A 223 16.00 -2.41 -20.65
C GLU A 223 16.84 -3.55 -20.04
N LEU A 224 16.19 -4.45 -19.29
CA LEU A 224 16.84 -5.64 -18.73
C LEU A 224 17.40 -6.56 -19.84
N GLU A 225 16.63 -6.81 -20.90
CA GLU A 225 17.04 -7.66 -22.02
C GLU A 225 18.22 -7.06 -22.80
N GLU A 226 18.20 -5.75 -23.05
CA GLU A 226 19.30 -5.03 -23.71
C GLU A 226 20.60 -5.12 -22.90
N LYS A 227 20.52 -4.90 -21.58
CA LYS A 227 21.69 -5.01 -20.70
C LYS A 227 22.23 -6.45 -20.64
N LEU A 228 21.36 -7.46 -20.57
CA LEU A 228 21.76 -8.87 -20.61
C LEU A 228 22.43 -9.26 -21.94
N ALA A 229 21.89 -8.80 -23.06
CA ALA A 229 22.49 -9.05 -24.39
C ALA A 229 23.90 -8.46 -24.50
N THR A 230 24.10 -7.26 -23.96
CA THR A 230 25.41 -6.58 -23.93
C THR A 230 26.46 -7.36 -23.14
N ILE A 231 26.07 -8.00 -22.05
CA ILE A 231 27.01 -8.80 -21.23
C ILE A 231 27.38 -10.09 -21.93
N ASN A 232 26.39 -10.77 -22.53
CA ASN A 232 26.62 -12.02 -23.24
C ASN A 232 27.54 -11.82 -24.46
N SER A 233 27.45 -10.68 -25.16
CA SER A 233 28.37 -10.37 -26.26
C SER A 233 29.80 -10.07 -25.79
N GLN A 234 29.97 -9.42 -24.64
CA GLN A 234 31.29 -9.16 -24.03
C GLN A 234 31.96 -10.42 -23.47
N GLN A 235 31.18 -11.39 -22.98
CA GLN A 235 31.71 -12.67 -22.48
C GLN A 235 32.12 -13.61 -23.62
N GLY A 236 31.44 -13.56 -24.78
CA GLY A 236 31.82 -14.33 -25.96
C GLY A 236 33.18 -13.92 -26.53
N SER A 237 33.48 -12.62 -26.59
CA SER A 237 34.76 -12.10 -27.14
C SER A 237 35.98 -12.37 -26.25
N ASN A 238 35.80 -12.61 -24.95
CA ASN A 238 36.90 -12.86 -24.00
C ASN A 238 37.26 -14.35 -23.86
N SER A 239 36.58 -15.24 -24.60
CA SER A 239 36.83 -16.69 -24.58
C SER A 239 37.64 -17.21 -25.79
N GLU A 240 38.03 -16.33 -26.72
CA GLU A 240 38.79 -16.64 -27.94
C GLU A 240 40.25 -16.15 -27.94
N THR A 241 40.79 -15.70 -26.79
CA THR A 241 42.21 -15.32 -26.61
C THR A 241 42.86 -16.11 -25.50
#